data_AF-A0A964R0M9-F1
#
_entry.id   AF-A0A964R0M9-F1
#
_cell.length_a   1.000
_cell.length_b   1.000
_cell.length_c   1.000
_cell.angle_alpha   90.00
_cell.angle_beta   90.00
_cell.angle_gamma   90.00
#
_symmetry.space_group_name_H-M   'P 1'
#
loop_
_entity.id
_entity.type
_entity.pdbx_description
1 polymer ?
#
loop_
_entity_poly.entity_id
_entity_poly.type
_entity_poly.pdbx_seq_one_letter_code
_entity_poly.pdbx_strand_id
1 'polypeptide(L)'
;MHADLLDLEVQLLVLKHGRQRIVRSLAGISEVSEADIERQLSAACSAKSAKERTSPPTITELVERAEITSSSKRERVATLLREFEQKRFLPERRLVDRFCFEHGSKVAAKSRTAALPTVLKILTTLSDDDLDELLDSVRNGGGSSGFAQLAAAIMDRPTKAG
;
A
#
# COMPACT_ATOMS: atom_id res chain seq x y z
N MET A 1 10.71 -21.61 -1.97
CA MET A 1 10.27 -22.91 -1.45
C MET A 1 11.40 -23.70 -0.79
N HIS A 2 12.61 -23.83 -1.37
CA HIS A 2 13.72 -24.52 -0.69
C HIS A 2 14.33 -23.75 0.50
N ALA A 3 14.34 -22.41 0.44
CA ALA A 3 14.83 -21.58 1.55
C ALA A 3 13.98 -21.75 2.83
N ASP A 4 12.68 -21.92 2.67
CA ASP A 4 11.74 -22.04 3.80
C ASP A 4 11.90 -23.37 4.54
N LEU A 5 12.25 -24.44 3.82
CA LEU A 5 12.49 -25.77 4.41
C LEU A 5 13.80 -25.79 5.21
N LEU A 6 14.86 -25.22 4.66
CA LEU A 6 16.15 -25.15 5.32
C LEU A 6 16.08 -24.31 6.60
N ASP A 7 15.36 -23.18 6.56
CA ASP A 7 15.12 -22.34 7.74
C ASP A 7 14.36 -23.11 8.84
N LEU A 8 13.37 -23.94 8.48
CA LEU A 8 12.64 -24.80 9.41
C LEU A 8 13.53 -25.89 10.03
N GLU A 9 14.38 -26.55 9.25
CA GLU A 9 15.32 -27.57 9.73
C GLU A 9 16.33 -26.98 10.71
N VAL A 10 16.87 -25.80 10.40
CA VAL A 10 17.81 -25.09 11.28
C VAL A 10 17.12 -24.68 12.58
N GLN A 11 15.88 -24.17 12.53
CA GLN A 11 15.11 -23.86 13.75
C GLN A 11 14.86 -25.10 14.61
N LEU A 12 14.54 -26.23 13.99
CA LEU A 12 14.30 -27.48 14.67
C LEU A 12 15.57 -28.02 15.34
N LEU A 13 16.73 -27.88 14.68
CA LEU A 13 18.03 -28.16 15.28
C LEU A 13 18.32 -27.27 16.48
N VAL A 14 18.07 -25.95 16.38
CA VAL A 14 18.26 -24.99 17.48
C VAL A 14 17.39 -25.35 18.67
N LEU A 15 16.14 -25.71 18.45
CA LEU A 15 15.21 -26.13 19.51
C LEU A 15 15.66 -27.43 20.19
N LYS A 16 16.18 -28.41 19.43
CA LYS A 16 16.58 -29.72 19.97
C LYS A 16 17.90 -29.70 20.73
N HIS A 17 18.88 -28.96 20.24
CA HIS A 17 20.26 -29.05 20.74
C HIS A 17 20.73 -27.78 21.46
N GLY A 18 20.00 -26.68 21.31
CA GLY A 18 20.39 -25.38 21.84
C GLY A 18 21.42 -24.69 20.95
N ARG A 19 21.34 -23.36 20.90
CA ARG A 19 22.16 -22.50 20.02
C ARG A 19 23.67 -22.70 20.24
N GLN A 20 24.12 -22.75 21.51
CA GLN A 20 25.56 -22.86 21.82
C GLN A 20 26.19 -24.17 21.31
N ARG A 21 25.46 -25.29 21.38
CA ARG A 21 25.94 -26.58 20.86
C ARG A 21 26.12 -26.53 19.36
N ILE A 22 25.18 -25.90 18.64
CA ILE A 22 25.26 -25.75 17.19
C ILE A 22 26.43 -24.86 16.81
N VAL A 23 26.61 -23.72 17.48
CA VAL A 23 27.75 -22.81 17.23
C VAL A 23 29.07 -23.53 17.47
N ARG A 24 29.21 -24.27 18.58
CA ARG A 24 30.41 -25.07 18.87
C ARG A 24 30.66 -26.17 17.84
N SER A 25 29.62 -26.88 17.40
CA SER A 25 29.75 -27.91 16.36
C SER A 25 30.12 -27.31 15.01
N LEU A 26 29.53 -26.17 14.64
CA LEU A 26 29.89 -25.44 13.42
C LEU A 26 31.33 -24.91 13.48
N ALA A 27 31.77 -24.42 14.64
CA ALA A 27 33.16 -24.01 14.87
C ALA A 27 34.14 -25.17 14.66
N GLY A 28 33.80 -26.35 15.18
CA GLY A 28 34.61 -27.55 14.98
C GLY A 28 34.67 -28.04 13.53
N ILE A 29 33.60 -27.87 12.74
CA ILE A 29 33.55 -28.32 11.34
C ILE A 29 34.22 -27.32 10.39
N SER A 30 34.10 -26.02 10.68
CA SER A 30 34.60 -24.94 9.82
C SER A 30 36.00 -24.44 10.17
N GLU A 31 36.60 -24.94 11.26
CA GLU A 31 37.88 -24.45 11.81
C GLU A 31 37.86 -22.94 12.14
N VAL A 32 36.67 -22.37 12.33
CA VAL A 32 36.45 -20.97 12.68
C VAL A 32 36.16 -20.84 14.18
N SER A 33 36.59 -19.75 14.82
CA SER A 33 36.33 -19.54 16.24
C SER A 33 34.83 -19.41 16.54
N GLU A 34 34.39 -19.87 17.72
CA GLU A 34 32.99 -19.74 18.17
C GLU A 34 32.54 -18.26 18.11
N ALA A 35 33.44 -17.33 18.45
CA ALA A 35 33.19 -15.88 18.43
C ALA A 35 32.94 -15.33 17.02
N ASP A 36 33.68 -15.80 16.02
CA ASP A 36 33.52 -15.36 14.64
C ASP A 36 32.20 -15.86 14.04
N ILE A 37 31.78 -17.08 14.40
CA ILE A 37 30.47 -17.62 13.98
C ILE A 37 29.33 -16.82 14.61
N GLU A 38 29.42 -16.47 15.90
CA GLU A 38 28.42 -15.60 16.52
C GLU A 38 28.39 -14.19 15.91
N ARG A 39 29.56 -13.66 15.51
CA ARG A 39 29.66 -12.38 14.81
C ARG A 39 29.01 -12.43 13.43
N GLN A 40 29.21 -13.51 12.68
CA GLN A 40 28.58 -13.71 11.37
C GLN A 40 27.07 -13.93 11.50
N LEU A 41 26.63 -14.70 12.49
CA LEU A 41 25.20 -14.92 12.77
C LEU A 41 24.51 -13.63 13.21
N SER A 42 25.14 -12.82 14.06
CA SER A 42 24.59 -11.53 14.48
C SER A 42 24.52 -10.53 13.34
N ALA A 43 25.52 -10.48 12.46
CA ALA A 43 25.50 -9.68 11.24
C ALA A 43 24.42 -10.13 10.24
N ALA A 44 24.21 -11.43 10.07
CA ALA A 44 23.15 -11.96 9.21
C ALA A 44 21.75 -11.71 9.77
N CYS A 45 21.58 -11.80 11.09
CA CYS A 45 20.31 -11.48 11.76
C CYS A 45 19.99 -9.98 11.72
N SER A 46 20.98 -9.10 11.94
CA SER A 46 20.77 -7.66 11.86
C SER A 46 20.49 -7.19 10.42
N ALA A 47 21.11 -7.81 9.42
CA ALA A 47 20.79 -7.57 8.01
C ALA A 47 19.35 -7.97 7.65
N LYS A 48 18.81 -9.04 8.27
CA LYS A 48 17.41 -9.45 8.07
C LYS A 48 16.40 -8.55 8.81
N SER A 49 16.78 -7.94 9.93
CA SER A 49 15.90 -7.03 10.69
C SER A 49 15.94 -5.57 10.22
N ALA A 50 16.95 -5.18 9.44
CA ALA A 50 17.11 -3.84 8.87
C ALA A 50 16.25 -3.59 7.62
N LYS A 51 15.11 -4.28 7.49
CA LYS A 51 14.04 -3.80 6.62
C LYS A 51 13.37 -2.67 7.38
N GLU A 52 13.96 -1.48 7.27
CA GLU A 52 13.42 -0.23 7.80
C GLU A 52 11.92 -0.24 7.60
N ARG A 53 11.19 -0.27 8.72
CA ARG A 53 9.83 0.24 8.76
C ARG A 53 9.97 1.73 8.51
N THR A 54 10.19 2.13 7.26
CA THR A 54 9.90 3.48 6.82
C THR A 54 8.49 3.75 7.28
N SER A 55 8.36 4.68 8.23
CA SER A 55 7.07 5.24 8.64
C SER A 55 6.27 5.50 7.36
N PRO A 56 4.97 5.12 7.34
CA PRO A 56 4.16 5.33 6.15
C PRO A 56 4.31 6.79 5.71
N PRO A 57 4.65 7.05 4.44
CA PRO A 57 4.95 8.39 3.97
C PRO A 57 3.74 9.30 4.21
N THR A 58 4.00 10.50 4.73
CA THR A 58 2.96 11.47 5.03
C THR A 58 2.31 11.95 3.72
N ILE A 59 1.01 12.31 3.73
CA ILE A 59 0.32 12.83 2.52
C ILE A 59 1.13 13.94 1.84
N THR A 60 1.74 14.83 2.62
CA THR A 60 2.57 15.94 2.10
C THR A 60 3.74 15.42 1.27
N GLU A 61 4.46 14.42 1.76
CA GLU A 61 5.58 13.79 1.04
C GLU A 61 5.12 13.08 -0.23
N LEU A 62 3.93 12.48 -0.20
CA LEU A 62 3.35 11.80 -1.34
C LEU A 62 2.93 12.78 -2.44
N VAL A 63 2.35 13.92 -2.07
CA VAL A 63 1.95 14.97 -3.01
C VAL A 63 3.18 15.68 -3.60
N GLU A 64 4.23 15.91 -2.80
CA GLU A 64 5.50 16.47 -3.27
C GLU A 64 6.18 15.57 -4.30
N ARG A 65 6.16 14.25 -4.08
CA ARG A 65 6.69 13.26 -5.02
C ARG A 65 5.89 13.14 -6.32
N ALA A 66 4.65 13.63 -6.36
CA ALA A 66 3.76 13.44 -7.49
C ALA A 66 3.99 14.46 -8.64
N GLU A 67 5.02 15.32 -8.55
CA GLU A 67 5.46 16.26 -9.60
C GLU A 67 4.33 17.09 -10.24
N ILE A 68 3.28 17.43 -9.46
CA ILE A 68 2.12 18.18 -9.97
C ILE A 68 2.54 19.62 -10.28
N THR A 69 2.50 20.01 -11.56
CA THR A 69 2.96 21.32 -12.04
C THR A 69 2.04 22.48 -11.63
N SER A 70 0.72 22.25 -11.59
CA SER A 70 -0.27 23.26 -11.17
C SER A 70 -0.44 23.27 -9.66
N SER A 71 -0.21 24.43 -9.03
CA SER A 71 -0.42 24.62 -7.58
C SER A 71 -1.88 24.40 -7.16
N SER A 72 -2.83 24.84 -8.00
CA SER A 72 -4.26 24.67 -7.76
C SER A 72 -4.66 23.18 -7.79
N LYS A 73 -4.18 22.43 -8.79
CA LYS A 73 -4.40 20.97 -8.86
C LYS A 73 -3.80 20.25 -7.66
N ARG A 74 -2.60 20.66 -7.23
CA ARG A 74 -1.93 20.10 -6.06
C ARG A 74 -2.76 20.25 -4.78
N GLU A 75 -3.37 21.42 -4.58
CA GLU A 75 -4.22 21.68 -3.42
C GLU A 75 -5.49 20.82 -3.40
N ARG A 76 -6.14 20.65 -4.56
CA ARG A 76 -7.32 19.77 -4.71
C ARG A 76 -6.98 18.31 -4.37
N VAL A 77 -5.90 17.80 -4.95
CA VAL A 77 -5.42 16.43 -4.69
C VAL A 77 -5.06 16.26 -3.22
N ALA A 78 -4.34 17.21 -2.61
CA ALA A 78 -4.00 17.16 -1.19
C ALA A 78 -5.25 17.16 -0.29
N THR A 79 -6.27 17.94 -0.67
CA THR A 79 -7.56 17.97 0.04
C THR A 79 -8.27 16.62 -0.05
N LEU A 80 -8.40 16.04 -1.25
CA LEU A 80 -9.02 14.72 -1.44
C LEU A 80 -8.28 13.61 -0.67
N LEU A 81 -6.95 13.66 -0.60
CA LEU A 81 -6.16 12.69 0.19
C LEU A 81 -6.37 12.86 1.69
N ARG A 82 -6.52 14.09 2.19
CA ARG A 82 -6.87 14.33 3.59
C ARG A 82 -8.27 13.79 3.91
N GLU A 83 -9.23 14.01 3.01
CA GLU A 83 -10.58 13.47 3.14
C GLU A 83 -10.60 11.93 3.04
N PHE A 84 -9.68 11.34 2.26
CA PHE A 84 -9.47 9.90 2.18
C PHE A 84 -9.01 9.32 3.53
N GLU A 85 -8.01 9.95 4.16
CA GLU A 85 -7.58 9.56 5.51
C GLU A 85 -8.70 9.66 6.53
N GLN A 86 -9.46 10.75 6.50
CA GLN A 86 -10.62 10.99 7.37
C GLN A 86 -11.84 10.10 7.08
N LYS A 87 -11.76 9.23 6.06
CA LYS A 87 -12.87 8.35 5.62
C LYS A 87 -14.10 9.09 5.10
N ARG A 88 -13.94 10.33 4.66
CA ARG A 88 -15.01 11.09 4.00
C ARG A 88 -15.00 10.89 2.49
N PHE A 89 -13.83 10.62 1.93
CA PHE A 89 -13.65 10.18 0.55
C PHE A 89 -13.31 8.68 0.51
N LEU A 90 -14.06 7.89 -0.26
CA LEU A 90 -13.91 6.43 -0.37
C LEU A 90 -13.82 5.72 1.02
N PRO A 91 -14.89 5.77 1.83
CA PRO A 91 -14.88 5.24 3.21
C PRO A 91 -14.59 3.75 3.28
N GLU A 92 -15.09 2.99 2.29
CA GLU A 92 -15.02 1.53 2.26
C GLU A 92 -14.02 1.02 1.22
N ARG A 93 -13.35 -0.10 1.53
CA ARG A 93 -12.42 -0.75 0.60
C ARG A 93 -13.07 -1.10 -0.74
N ARG A 94 -14.34 -1.53 -0.74
CA ARG A 94 -15.07 -1.86 -1.98
C ARG A 94 -15.20 -0.67 -2.92
N LEU A 95 -15.40 0.52 -2.37
CA LEU A 95 -15.48 1.77 -3.16
C LEU A 95 -14.12 2.13 -3.73
N VAL A 96 -13.04 1.89 -2.98
CA VAL A 96 -11.67 2.10 -3.44
C VAL A 96 -11.33 1.15 -4.58
N ASP A 97 -11.62 -0.14 -4.43
CA ASP A 97 -11.36 -1.14 -5.47
C ASP A 97 -12.13 -0.81 -6.75
N ARG A 98 -13.39 -0.36 -6.61
CA ARG A 98 -14.23 0.09 -7.72
C ARG A 98 -13.68 1.35 -8.39
N PHE A 99 -13.33 2.37 -7.62
CA PHE A 99 -12.72 3.60 -8.12
C PHE A 99 -11.43 3.30 -8.89
N CYS A 100 -10.55 2.46 -8.34
CA CYS A 100 -9.35 2.00 -9.03
C CYS A 100 -9.68 1.30 -10.35
N PHE A 101 -10.68 0.43 -10.35
CA PHE A 101 -11.10 -0.31 -11.55
C PHE A 101 -11.65 0.61 -12.64
N GLU A 102 -12.52 1.57 -12.29
CA GLU A 102 -13.12 2.53 -13.22
C GLU A 102 -12.07 3.40 -13.92
N HIS A 103 -10.98 3.74 -13.20
CA HIS A 103 -9.84 4.47 -13.75
C HIS A 103 -8.71 3.56 -14.29
N GLY A 104 -9.01 2.29 -14.59
CA GLY A 104 -8.11 1.39 -15.32
C GLY A 104 -7.05 0.67 -14.48
N SER A 105 -7.07 0.81 -13.15
CA SER A 105 -6.20 0.07 -12.23
C SER A 105 -6.85 -1.22 -11.75
N LYS A 106 -6.29 -2.37 -12.14
CA LYS A 106 -6.78 -3.70 -11.73
C LYS A 106 -6.24 -4.17 -10.39
N VAL A 107 -5.53 -3.30 -9.65
CA VAL A 107 -4.88 -3.68 -8.39
C VAL A 107 -5.92 -3.68 -7.27
N ALA A 108 -6.31 -4.87 -6.82
CA ALA A 108 -7.13 -5.03 -5.63
C ALA A 108 -6.29 -4.73 -4.38
N ALA A 109 -6.67 -3.71 -3.63
CA ALA A 109 -5.90 -3.31 -2.46
C ALA A 109 -6.22 -4.21 -1.27
N LYS A 110 -5.20 -4.65 -0.53
CA LYS A 110 -5.41 -5.45 0.68
C LYS A 110 -6.16 -4.66 1.76
N SER A 111 -5.87 -3.36 1.85
CA SER A 111 -6.51 -2.39 2.74
C SER A 111 -6.71 -1.05 2.02
N ARG A 112 -7.58 -0.20 2.56
CA ARG A 112 -7.76 1.17 2.04
C ARG A 112 -6.46 1.97 2.05
N THR A 113 -5.67 1.89 3.13
CA THR A 113 -4.39 2.58 3.25
C THR A 113 -3.36 2.06 2.25
N ALA A 114 -3.36 0.75 1.97
CA ALA A 114 -2.49 0.17 0.94
C ALA A 114 -2.83 0.64 -0.48
N ALA A 115 -4.08 1.09 -0.71
CA ALA A 115 -4.51 1.63 -1.99
C ALA A 115 -4.07 3.07 -2.24
N LEU A 116 -3.64 3.79 -1.19
CA LEU A 116 -3.39 5.22 -1.22
C LEU A 116 -2.43 5.66 -2.34
N PRO A 117 -1.30 4.95 -2.63
CA PRO A 117 -0.44 5.30 -3.76
C PRO A 117 -1.12 5.17 -5.12
N THR A 118 -2.03 4.19 -5.26
CA THR A 118 -2.79 3.96 -6.50
C THR A 118 -3.84 5.05 -6.67
N VAL A 119 -4.55 5.40 -5.59
CA VAL A 119 -5.52 6.49 -5.58
C VAL A 119 -4.85 7.81 -5.93
N LEU A 120 -3.71 8.14 -5.31
CA LEU A 120 -2.92 9.33 -5.63
C LEU A 120 -2.56 9.37 -7.12
N LYS A 121 -2.06 8.26 -7.68
CA LYS A 121 -1.71 8.17 -9.10
C LYS A 121 -2.92 8.44 -10.01
N ILE A 122 -4.10 7.96 -9.64
CA ILE A 122 -5.32 8.23 -10.39
C ILE A 122 -5.67 9.72 -10.28
N LEU A 123 -5.70 10.28 -9.07
CA LEU A 123 -6.03 11.69 -8.84
C LEU A 123 -5.11 12.65 -9.62
N THR A 124 -3.83 12.31 -9.81
CA THR A 124 -2.93 13.15 -10.62
C THR A 124 -3.23 13.08 -12.12
N THR A 125 -3.85 12.01 -12.60
CA THR A 125 -4.25 11.84 -14.01
C THR A 125 -5.60 12.46 -14.36
N LEU A 126 -6.44 12.75 -13.37
CA LEU A 126 -7.76 13.36 -13.57
C LEU A 126 -7.67 14.80 -14.07
N SER A 127 -8.70 15.26 -14.78
CA SER A 127 -8.85 16.66 -15.17
C SER A 127 -9.18 17.54 -13.95
N ASP A 128 -9.05 18.86 -14.08
CA ASP A 128 -9.42 19.76 -13.00
C ASP A 128 -10.94 19.72 -12.70
N ASP A 129 -11.76 19.56 -13.74
CA ASP A 129 -13.22 19.43 -13.61
C ASP A 129 -13.60 18.17 -12.81
N ASP A 130 -13.00 17.02 -13.13
CA ASP A 130 -13.24 15.76 -12.40
C ASP A 130 -12.83 15.88 -10.93
N LEU A 131 -11.73 16.58 -10.64
CA LEU A 131 -11.27 16.80 -9.27
C LEU A 131 -12.23 17.68 -8.47
N ASP A 132 -12.80 18.71 -9.10
CA ASP A 132 -13.80 19.58 -8.50
C ASP A 132 -15.11 18.83 -8.26
N GLU A 133 -15.57 17.99 -9.20
CA GLU A 133 -16.74 17.12 -9.01
C GLU A 133 -16.55 16.16 -7.82
N LEU A 134 -15.37 15.55 -7.70
CA LEU A 134 -15.06 14.68 -6.57
C LEU A 134 -15.06 15.44 -5.24
N LEU A 135 -14.50 16.64 -5.19
CA LEU A 135 -14.49 17.48 -3.99
C LEU A 135 -15.91 17.88 -3.56
N ASP A 136 -16.75 18.27 -4.52
CA ASP A 136 -18.14 18.62 -4.26
C ASP A 136 -18.95 17.41 -3.76
N SER A 137 -18.67 16.22 -4.29
CA SER A 137 -19.29 14.98 -3.81
C SER A 137 -18.96 14.68 -2.34
N VAL A 138 -17.75 15.04 -1.88
CA VAL A 138 -17.31 14.86 -0.49
C VAL A 138 -17.93 15.93 0.42
N ARG A 139 -18.04 17.17 -0.06
CA ARG A 139 -18.63 18.31 0.69
C ARG A 139 -20.13 18.13 0.92
N ASN A 140 -20.85 17.66 -0.10
CA ASN A 140 -22.31 17.51 -0.04
C ASN A 140 -22.77 16.28 0.75
N GLY A 141 -21.84 15.54 1.35
CA GLY A 141 -22.14 14.60 2.43
C GLY A 141 -22.71 13.27 1.95
N GLY A 142 -21.84 12.27 1.81
CA GLY A 142 -22.00 10.95 2.46
C GLY A 142 -23.28 10.12 2.26
N GLY A 143 -24.19 10.45 1.33
CA GLY A 143 -25.48 9.76 1.20
C GLY A 143 -26.10 9.72 -0.21
N SER A 144 -25.70 10.59 -1.14
CA SER A 144 -26.11 10.51 -2.55
C SER A 144 -24.92 10.75 -3.46
N SER A 145 -24.12 9.69 -3.62
CA SER A 145 -22.98 9.67 -4.52
C SER A 145 -23.34 10.11 -5.95
N GLY A 146 -22.30 10.38 -6.75
CA GLY A 146 -22.36 10.31 -8.22
C GLY A 146 -23.02 9.04 -8.79
N PHE A 147 -23.42 8.03 -7.98
CA PHE A 147 -24.40 7.02 -8.41
C PHE A 147 -25.74 7.58 -8.83
N ALA A 148 -26.26 8.65 -8.23
CA ALA A 148 -27.58 9.17 -8.63
C ALA A 148 -27.53 9.71 -10.07
N GLN A 149 -26.41 10.35 -10.44
CA GLN A 149 -26.16 10.84 -11.80
C GLN A 149 -25.79 9.70 -12.77
N LEU A 150 -25.03 8.68 -12.34
CA LEU A 150 -24.74 7.49 -13.16
C LEU A 150 -25.97 6.60 -13.38
N ALA A 151 -26.82 6.42 -12.35
CA ALA A 151 -28.07 5.68 -12.48
C ALA A 151 -29.07 6.42 -13.38
N ALA A 152 -29.14 7.74 -13.29
CA ALA A 152 -29.90 8.56 -14.23
C ALA A 152 -29.37 8.42 -15.67
N ALA A 153 -28.05 8.49 -15.88
CA ALA A 153 -27.45 8.34 -17.21
C ALA A 153 -27.63 6.94 -17.84
N ILE A 154 -27.85 5.89 -17.03
CA ILE A 154 -28.15 4.53 -17.48
C ILE A 154 -29.65 4.35 -17.77
N MET A 155 -30.53 5.00 -16.99
CA MET A 155 -31.99 4.89 -17.12
C MET A 155 -32.58 5.81 -18.21
N ASP A 156 -31.90 6.91 -18.56
CA ASP A 156 -32.38 7.92 -19.51
C ASP A 156 -31.83 7.73 -20.94
N ARG A 157 -31.34 6.53 -21.29
CA ARG A 157 -31.10 6.17 -22.70
C ARG A 157 -32.43 5.73 -23.34
N PRO A 158 -33.09 6.55 -24.16
CA PRO A 158 -34.18 6.05 -24.99
C PRO A 158 -33.58 5.02 -25.95
N THR A 159 -34.06 3.78 -25.83
CA THR A 159 -33.94 2.78 -26.89
C THR A 159 -34.67 3.31 -28.11
N LYS A 160 -33.97 4.10 -28.95
CA LYS A 160 -34.38 4.30 -30.34
C LYS A 160 -34.33 2.94 -31.03
N ALA A 161 -35.47 2.27 -31.04
CA ALA A 161 -35.80 1.20 -31.94
C ALA A 161 -36.96 1.72 -32.81
N GLY A 162 -36.73 1.80 -34.12
CA GLY A 162 -37.72 2.20 -35.12
C GLY A 162 -37.34 3.46 -35.87
#